data_AF-A0A819QC44-F1
#
_entry.id   AF-A0A819QC44-F1
#
_cell.length_a   1.000
_cell.length_b   1.000
_cell.length_c   1.000
_cell.angle_alpha   90.00
_cell.angle_beta   90.00
_cell.angle_gamma   90.00
#
_symmetry.space_group_name_H-M   'P 1'
#
loop_
_entity.id
_entity.type
_entity.pdbx_description
1 polymer ?
#
loop_
_entity_poly.entity_id
_entity_poly.type
_entity_poly.pdbx_seq_one_letter_code
_entity_poly.pdbx_strand_id
1 'polypeptide(L)'
;MLSSSRRSEDNSCLFEIECEICDDCGFLYTDKDSHLNKCNGQKLTCFQCGKQYQRAIYDDHVKTCGILPDAMINTKATLDRNSLELSPTATQLPCEICNRLIDKSQFKIHQRQCDENDRRRIENKRREIERSESNVEAESTERNPTNEIKWERVGEKYLFKTLNYSGLIFF
;
A
#
# COMPACT_ATOMS: atom_id res chain seq x y z
N MET A 1 -26.96 1.72 -4.05
CA MET A 1 -26.96 0.25 -4.23
C MET A 1 -25.73 -0.33 -3.54
N LEU A 2 -25.89 -0.76 -2.29
CA LEU A 2 -24.81 -1.30 -1.46
C LEU A 2 -24.68 -2.79 -1.73
N SER A 3 -23.56 -3.20 -2.34
CA SER A 3 -23.20 -4.60 -2.55
C SER A 3 -22.61 -5.17 -1.26
N SER A 4 -23.46 -5.48 -0.29
CA SER A 4 -23.07 -6.22 0.91
C SER A 4 -22.65 -7.64 0.53
N SER A 5 -21.34 -7.88 0.53
CA SER A 5 -20.72 -9.18 0.34
C SER A 5 -21.05 -10.05 1.56
N ARG A 6 -22.02 -10.97 1.40
CA ARG A 6 -22.37 -11.98 2.39
C ARG A 6 -21.23 -12.99 2.48
N ARG A 7 -20.52 -13.02 3.61
CA ARG A 7 -19.71 -14.18 4.00
C ARG A 7 -20.68 -15.31 4.34
N SER A 8 -20.67 -16.35 3.52
CA SER A 8 -21.39 -17.60 3.75
C SER A 8 -20.64 -18.40 4.81
N GLU A 9 -21.27 -18.61 5.96
CA GLU A 9 -20.71 -19.31 7.13
C GLU A 9 -20.86 -20.84 7.08
N ASP A 10 -21.37 -21.40 5.99
CA ASP A 10 -21.59 -22.86 5.86
C ASP A 10 -20.73 -23.46 4.75
N ASN A 11 -19.40 -23.47 4.93
CA ASN A 11 -18.48 -24.25 4.10
C ASN A 11 -17.98 -25.47 4.90
N SER A 12 -18.83 -26.49 4.96
CA SER A 12 -18.41 -27.83 5.39
C SER A 12 -17.44 -28.42 4.35
N CYS A 13 -16.14 -28.35 4.65
CA CYS A 13 -15.08 -28.97 3.86
C CYS A 13 -15.16 -30.49 4.03
N LEU A 14 -15.96 -31.16 3.20
CA LEU A 14 -16.31 -32.57 3.40
C LEU A 14 -15.20 -33.59 3.04
N PHE A 15 -14.04 -33.16 2.53
CA PHE A 15 -12.85 -34.01 2.37
C PHE A 15 -11.58 -33.13 2.43
N GLU A 16 -11.05 -32.92 3.63
CA GLU A 16 -9.86 -32.10 3.87
C GLU A 16 -8.59 -32.84 3.44
N ILE A 17 -8.05 -32.47 2.28
CA ILE A 17 -6.60 -32.54 2.07
C ILE A 17 -6.11 -31.11 2.31
N GLU A 18 -5.67 -30.85 3.53
CA GLU A 18 -5.00 -29.60 3.87
C GLU A 18 -3.70 -29.50 3.09
N CYS A 19 -3.48 -28.36 2.45
CA CYS A 19 -2.17 -28.06 1.90
C CYS A 19 -1.30 -27.62 3.07
N GLU A 20 -0.34 -28.45 3.49
CA GLU A 20 0.62 -28.10 4.55
C GLU A 20 1.40 -26.79 4.27
N ILE A 21 1.36 -26.31 3.01
CA ILE A 21 2.03 -25.11 2.55
C ILE A 21 1.14 -23.87 2.70
N CYS A 22 -0.18 -23.96 2.53
CA CYS A 22 -1.08 -22.83 2.71
C CYS A 22 -2.33 -23.26 3.46
N ASP A 23 -2.66 -22.56 4.55
CA ASP A 23 -3.87 -22.76 5.36
C ASP A 23 -5.19 -22.44 4.59
N ASP A 24 -5.14 -22.33 3.26
CA ASP A 24 -6.31 -22.19 2.40
C ASP A 24 -6.88 -23.57 2.05
N CYS A 25 -8.03 -23.89 2.65
CA CYS A 25 -8.83 -25.08 2.37
C CYS A 25 -9.75 -24.81 1.15
N GLY A 26 -9.47 -25.41 -0.02
CA GLY A 26 -10.33 -25.17 -1.20
C GLY A 26 -10.06 -25.92 -2.50
N PHE A 27 -9.33 -27.04 -2.52
CA PHE A 27 -9.06 -27.75 -3.77
C PHE A 27 -9.81 -29.08 -3.85
N LEU A 28 -10.69 -29.21 -4.84
CA LEU A 28 -11.25 -30.49 -5.27
C LEU A 28 -10.12 -31.36 -5.85
N TYR A 29 -10.20 -32.67 -5.62
CA TYR A 29 -9.19 -33.72 -5.86
C TYR A 29 -8.45 -33.72 -7.20
N THR A 30 -8.93 -33.00 -8.22
CA THR A 30 -8.42 -33.14 -9.60
C THR A 30 -7.21 -32.27 -9.94
N ASP A 31 -6.72 -31.40 -9.04
CA ASP A 31 -5.64 -30.48 -9.42
C ASP A 31 -4.61 -30.17 -8.32
N LYS A 32 -4.30 -31.19 -7.49
CA LYS A 32 -3.28 -31.10 -6.43
C LYS A 32 -1.93 -30.62 -6.97
N ASP A 33 -1.49 -31.15 -8.12
CA ASP A 33 -0.20 -30.79 -8.71
C ASP A 33 -0.17 -29.36 -9.25
N SER A 34 -1.27 -28.87 -9.82
CA SER A 34 -1.39 -27.50 -10.31
C SER A 34 -1.45 -26.49 -9.16
N HIS A 35 -2.13 -26.83 -8.06
CA HIS A 35 -2.07 -26.07 -6.83
C HIS A 35 -0.65 -26.03 -6.24
N LEU A 36 0.02 -27.19 -6.11
CA LEU A 36 1.39 -27.25 -5.62
C LEU A 36 2.35 -26.44 -6.49
N ASN A 37 2.20 -26.46 -7.82
CA ASN A 37 3.01 -25.64 -8.71
C ASN A 37 2.75 -24.14 -8.53
N LYS A 38 1.49 -23.73 -8.32
CA LYS A 38 1.13 -22.33 -8.07
C LYS A 38 1.56 -21.87 -6.67
N CYS A 39 1.51 -22.76 -5.69
CA CYS A 39 1.93 -22.51 -4.31
C CYS A 39 3.48 -22.44 -4.21
N ASN A 40 4.19 -23.33 -4.91
CA ASN A 40 5.66 -23.32 -5.00
C ASN A 40 6.22 -22.12 -5.79
N GLY A 41 5.42 -21.52 -6.67
CA GLY A 41 5.79 -20.32 -7.42
C GLY A 41 5.69 -19.01 -6.64
N GLN A 42 5.04 -18.99 -5.48
CA GLN A 42 4.89 -17.77 -4.70
C GLN A 42 6.20 -17.40 -4.01
N LYS A 43 6.64 -16.16 -4.23
CA LYS A 43 7.80 -15.58 -3.53
C LYS A 43 7.35 -14.90 -2.25
N LEU A 44 8.00 -15.24 -1.14
CA LEU A 44 7.81 -14.59 0.15
C LEU A 44 8.83 -13.46 0.31
N THR A 45 8.38 -12.33 0.86
CA THR A 45 9.26 -11.18 1.13
C THR A 45 9.71 -11.23 2.59
N CYS A 46 11.02 -11.24 2.84
CA CYS A 46 11.55 -11.18 4.20
C CYS A 46 11.32 -9.79 4.79
N PHE A 47 10.68 -9.71 5.95
CA PHE A 47 10.40 -8.44 6.63
C PHE A 47 11.66 -7.75 7.17
N GLN A 48 12.74 -8.49 7.44
CA GLN A 48 13.99 -7.92 7.97
C GLN A 48 14.86 -7.29 6.87
N CYS A 49 14.98 -7.93 5.71
CA CYS A 49 15.89 -7.45 4.65
C CYS A 49 15.19 -7.03 3.35
N GLY A 50 13.87 -7.18 3.24
CA GLY A 50 13.06 -6.79 2.07
C GLY A 50 13.28 -7.63 0.80
N LYS A 51 14.09 -8.70 0.85
CA LYS A 51 14.36 -9.57 -0.31
C LYS A 51 13.26 -10.61 -0.49
N GLN A 52 13.03 -11.00 -1.73
CA GLN A 52 12.05 -12.03 -2.10
C GLN A 52 12.72 -13.39 -2.30
N TYR A 53 12.16 -14.43 -1.71
CA TYR A 53 12.68 -15.80 -1.79
C TYR A 53 11.58 -16.77 -2.18
N GLN A 54 11.96 -17.88 -2.82
CA GLN A 54 11.05 -19.02 -2.94
C GLN A 54 10.79 -19.60 -1.56
N ARG A 55 9.61 -20.16 -1.34
CA ARG A 55 9.22 -20.65 -0.01
C ARG A 55 10.15 -21.72 0.54
N ALA A 56 10.62 -22.63 -0.32
CA ALA A 56 11.55 -23.71 0.05
C ALA A 56 12.87 -23.22 0.68
N ILE A 57 13.30 -21.99 0.36
CA ILE A 57 14.53 -21.36 0.89
C ILE A 57 14.23 -20.21 1.87
N TYR A 58 12.96 -19.87 2.08
CA TYR A 58 12.56 -18.77 2.95
C TYR A 58 12.85 -19.09 4.42
N ASP A 59 12.58 -20.30 4.88
CA ASP A 59 12.80 -20.67 6.28
C ASP A 59 14.29 -20.70 6.66
N ASP A 60 15.13 -21.20 5.75
CA ASP A 60 16.59 -21.15 5.91
C ASP A 60 17.12 -19.71 5.88
N HIS A 61 16.52 -18.88 5.02
CA HIS A 61 16.82 -17.46 5.02
C HIS A 61 16.43 -16.81 6.34
N VAL A 62 15.22 -17.00 6.87
CA VAL A 62 14.77 -16.35 8.12
C VAL A 62 15.65 -16.75 9.31
N LYS A 63 16.13 -18.00 9.36
CA LYS A 63 17.08 -18.45 10.40
C LYS A 63 18.44 -17.75 10.33
N THR A 64 18.88 -17.35 9.13
CA THR A 64 20.17 -16.69 8.90
C THR A 64 20.06 -15.17 8.73
N CYS A 65 18.85 -14.66 8.47
CA CYS A 65 18.53 -13.25 8.36
C CYS A 65 18.52 -12.64 9.76
N GLY A 66 19.22 -11.52 9.94
CA GLY A 66 19.37 -10.87 11.25
C GLY A 66 20.54 -11.37 12.09
N ILE A 67 21.12 -12.53 11.77
CA ILE A 67 22.51 -12.81 12.16
C ILE A 67 23.35 -11.99 11.18
N LEU A 68 23.57 -10.72 11.48
CA LEU A 68 24.68 -10.00 10.86
C LEU A 68 25.93 -10.78 11.27
N PRO A 69 26.63 -11.48 10.37
CA PRO A 69 27.99 -11.82 10.70
C PRO A 69 28.71 -10.47 10.77
N ASP A 70 29.05 -10.04 11.99
CA ASP A 70 29.93 -8.88 12.24
C ASP A 70 31.28 -8.99 11.49
N ALA A 71 31.51 -10.11 10.79
CA ALA A 71 32.70 -10.42 10.03
C ALA A 71 32.45 -10.80 8.54
N MET A 72 31.50 -10.17 7.84
CA MET A 72 31.52 -10.18 6.36
C MET A 72 31.41 -8.79 5.74
N ILE A 73 32.45 -8.01 6.01
CA ILE A 73 33.11 -7.28 4.92
C ILE A 73 33.67 -8.34 3.96
N ASN A 74 33.05 -8.44 2.79
CA ASN A 74 33.68 -8.81 1.52
C ASN A 74 34.35 -10.20 1.42
N THR A 75 33.76 -11.14 0.68
CA THR A 75 34.43 -11.73 -0.51
C THR A 75 33.56 -12.75 -1.26
N LYS A 76 33.58 -12.59 -2.60
CA LYS A 76 33.10 -13.45 -3.70
C LYS A 76 31.63 -13.30 -4.10
N ALA A 77 31.26 -13.19 -5.37
CA ALA A 77 31.92 -12.81 -6.62
C ALA A 77 30.84 -12.94 -7.70
N THR A 78 30.28 -11.82 -8.14
CA THR A 78 30.08 -11.62 -9.57
C THR A 78 30.86 -10.37 -9.92
N LEU A 79 31.84 -10.57 -10.79
CA LEU A 79 32.65 -9.54 -11.41
C LEU A 79 31.76 -8.41 -11.90
N ASP A 80 31.83 -7.25 -11.25
CA ASP A 80 31.79 -6.02 -12.00
C ASP A 80 32.91 -5.10 -11.52
N ARG A 81 33.84 -4.88 -12.45
CA ARG A 81 34.96 -3.96 -12.35
C ARG A 81 34.39 -2.55 -12.15
N ASN A 82 34.25 -2.07 -10.92
CA ASN A 82 34.26 -0.62 -10.64
C ASN A 82 34.41 -0.24 -9.16
N SER A 83 34.83 -1.17 -8.29
CA SER A 83 35.32 -0.79 -6.96
C SER A 83 36.84 -0.69 -7.00
N LEU A 84 37.35 0.43 -7.51
CA LEU A 84 38.71 0.88 -7.23
C LEU A 84 38.64 2.32 -6.72
N GLU A 85 38.98 2.40 -5.43
CA GLU A 85 39.49 3.56 -4.72
C GLU A 85 38.48 4.67 -4.41
N LEU A 86 38.19 4.79 -3.11
CA LEU A 86 37.77 6.03 -2.47
C LEU A 86 38.83 7.10 -2.75
N SER A 87 38.71 7.74 -3.92
CA SER A 87 39.28 9.06 -4.16
C SER A 87 38.53 10.02 -3.23
N PRO A 88 39.21 10.69 -2.28
CA PRO A 88 38.58 11.61 -1.34
C PRO A 88 38.16 12.95 -1.99
N THR A 89 37.87 12.97 -3.30
CA THR A 89 37.54 14.18 -4.07
C THR A 89 36.37 13.99 -5.04
N ALA A 90 35.52 12.96 -4.85
CA ALA A 90 34.29 12.85 -5.62
C ALA A 90 33.39 14.07 -5.33
N THR A 91 33.37 15.03 -6.27
CA THR A 91 32.53 16.21 -6.16
C THR A 91 31.06 15.77 -6.22
N GLN A 92 30.37 15.87 -5.10
CA GLN A 92 28.94 15.61 -5.01
C GLN A 92 28.17 16.89 -5.31
N LEU A 93 27.06 16.75 -6.03
CA LEU A 93 26.16 17.84 -6.36
C LEU A 93 24.77 17.56 -5.78
N PRO A 94 24.10 18.55 -5.17
CA PRO A 94 22.74 18.39 -4.69
C PRO A 94 21.75 18.38 -5.87
N CYS A 95 20.83 17.42 -5.88
CA CYS A 95 19.71 17.41 -6.84
C CYS A 95 18.67 18.48 -6.44
N GLU A 96 18.24 19.33 -7.38
CA GLU A 96 17.30 20.43 -7.09
C GLU A 96 15.88 19.95 -6.75
N ILE A 97 15.49 18.73 -7.15
CA ILE A 97 14.15 18.17 -6.91
C ILE A 97 14.08 17.46 -5.56
N CYS A 98 15.06 16.59 -5.27
CA CYS A 98 15.02 15.75 -4.07
C CYS A 98 16.06 16.13 -2.99
N ASN A 99 16.91 17.11 -3.26
CA ASN A 99 17.99 17.60 -2.39
C ASN A 99 19.01 16.53 -1.93
N ARG A 100 19.07 15.37 -2.60
CA ARG A 100 20.11 14.37 -2.33
C ARG A 100 21.43 14.79 -2.96
N LEU A 101 22.53 14.53 -2.24
CA LEU A 101 23.89 14.66 -2.75
C LEU A 101 24.22 13.45 -3.62
N ILE A 102 24.68 13.70 -4.84
CA ILE A 102 24.92 12.67 -5.84
C ILE A 102 26.26 12.91 -6.50
N ASP A 103 27.00 11.83 -6.74
CA ASP A 103 28.25 11.90 -7.46
C ASP A 103 28.04 12.52 -8.84
N LYS A 104 28.93 13.44 -9.23
CA LYS A 104 28.84 14.17 -10.50
C LYS A 104 28.72 13.24 -11.72
N SER A 105 29.27 12.02 -11.67
CA SER A 105 29.16 11.02 -12.73
C SER A 105 27.75 10.45 -12.88
N GLN A 106 26.99 10.35 -11.79
CA GLN A 106 25.63 9.81 -11.75
C GLN A 106 24.55 10.90 -11.78
N PHE A 107 24.94 12.17 -11.54
CA PHE A 107 24.01 13.30 -11.44
C PHE A 107 23.05 13.42 -12.63
N LYS A 108 23.54 13.32 -13.87
CA LYS A 108 22.71 13.44 -15.08
C LYS A 108 21.69 12.31 -15.23
N ILE A 109 22.07 11.10 -14.82
CA ILE A 109 21.19 9.92 -14.87
C ILE A 109 20.11 10.05 -13.80
N HIS A 110 20.52 10.37 -12.58
CA HIS A 110 19.60 10.62 -11.49
C HIS A 110 18.63 11.74 -11.82
N GLN A 111 19.10 12.89 -12.32
CA GLN A 111 18.25 14.03 -12.59
C GLN A 111 17.12 13.66 -13.56
N ARG A 112 17.42 12.96 -14.66
CA ARG A 112 16.39 12.46 -15.58
C ARG A 112 15.37 11.54 -14.90
N GLN A 113 15.83 10.63 -14.04
CA GLN A 113 14.94 9.71 -13.33
C GLN A 113 14.12 10.42 -12.24
N CYS A 114 14.71 11.40 -11.57
CA CYS A 114 14.08 12.18 -10.53
C CYS A 114 12.99 13.09 -11.14
N ASP A 115 13.29 13.77 -12.25
CA ASP A 115 12.32 14.56 -13.01
C ASP A 115 11.09 13.71 -13.42
N GLU A 116 11.32 12.54 -14.00
CA GLU A 116 10.25 11.63 -14.43
C GLU A 116 9.40 11.13 -13.25
N ASN A 117 10.06 10.76 -12.13
CA ASN A 117 9.35 10.34 -10.93
C ASN A 117 8.54 11.47 -10.29
N ASP A 118 9.07 12.68 -10.29
CA ASP A 118 8.37 13.86 -9.76
C ASP A 118 7.14 14.20 -10.61
N ARG A 119 7.27 14.16 -11.95
CA ARG A 119 6.13 14.29 -12.88
C ARG A 119 5.04 13.26 -12.61
N ARG A 120 5.41 11.99 -12.40
CA ARG A 120 4.45 10.92 -12.05
C ARG A 120 3.78 11.17 -10.70
N ARG A 121 4.53 11.68 -9.71
CA ARG A 121 4.00 12.00 -8.39
C ARG A 121 2.96 13.12 -8.47
N ILE A 122 3.24 14.18 -9.23
CA ILE A 122 2.31 15.30 -9.45
C ILE A 122 1.04 14.80 -10.15
N GLU A 123 1.18 14.01 -11.21
CA GLU A 123 0.04 13.44 -11.96
C GLU A 123 -0.83 12.54 -11.07
N ASN A 124 -0.23 11.67 -10.26
CA ASN A 124 -0.97 10.83 -9.32
C ASN A 124 -1.75 11.66 -8.29
N LYS A 125 -1.13 12.72 -7.75
CA LYS A 125 -1.78 13.63 -6.81
C LYS A 125 -2.95 14.36 -7.45
N ARG A 126 -2.82 14.76 -8.72
CA ARG A 126 -3.92 15.37 -9.48
C ARG A 126 -5.11 14.44 -9.61
N ARG A 127 -4.87 13.18 -10.00
CA ARG A 127 -5.94 12.17 -10.13
C ARG A 127 -6.62 11.85 -8.81
N GLU A 128 -5.88 11.89 -7.71
CA GLU A 128 -6.44 11.72 -6.37
C GLU A 128 -7.39 12.86 -6.00
N ILE A 129 -7.00 14.10 -6.32
CA ILE A 129 -7.86 15.28 -6.13
C ILE A 129 -9.12 15.17 -6.99
N GLU A 130 -9.00 14.88 -8.29
CA GLU A 130 -10.15 14.72 -9.20
C GLU A 130 -11.11 13.61 -8.72
N ARG A 131 -10.57 12.49 -8.22
CA ARG A 131 -11.38 11.42 -7.62
C ARG A 131 -12.10 11.91 -6.36
N SER A 132 -11.44 12.67 -5.50
CA SER A 132 -12.05 13.20 -4.29
C SER A 132 -13.17 14.20 -4.60
N GLU A 133 -13.01 15.05 -5.61
CA GLU A 133 -14.03 16.02 -6.05
C GLU A 133 -15.26 15.31 -6.63
N SER A 134 -15.06 14.26 -7.44
CA SER A 134 -16.18 13.48 -8.00
C SER A 134 -17.03 12.77 -6.94
N ASN A 135 -16.42 12.34 -5.83
CA ASN A 135 -17.13 11.72 -4.72
C ASN A 135 -17.99 12.74 -3.95
N VAL A 136 -17.51 13.98 -3.79
CA VAL A 136 -18.27 15.05 -3.11
C VAL A 136 -19.52 15.43 -3.90
N GLU A 137 -19.45 15.49 -5.23
CA GLU A 137 -20.63 15.78 -6.06
C GLU A 137 -21.69 14.67 -5.97
N ALA A 138 -21.27 13.41 -5.99
CA ALA A 138 -22.18 12.27 -5.85
C ALA A 138 -22.90 12.27 -4.49
N GLU A 139 -22.20 12.59 -3.41
CA GLU A 139 -22.77 12.66 -2.07
C GLU A 139 -23.67 13.90 -1.89
N SER A 140 -23.35 15.01 -2.56
CA SER A 140 -24.15 16.25 -2.48
C SER A 140 -25.54 16.15 -3.14
N THR A 141 -25.76 15.14 -3.99
CA THR A 141 -27.02 14.89 -4.71
C THR A 141 -27.98 13.98 -3.92
N GLU A 142 -27.48 13.20 -2.95
CA GLU A 142 -28.30 12.48 -1.96
C GLU A 142 -28.66 13.37 -0.76
N ARG A 143 -28.88 14.67 -1.00
CA ARG A 143 -29.41 15.57 0.02
C ARG A 143 -30.84 15.17 0.35
N ASN A 144 -30.95 14.41 1.44
CA ASN A 144 -32.17 14.05 2.14
C ASN A 144 -33.15 15.25 2.18
N PRO A 145 -34.35 15.16 1.56
CA PRO A 145 -35.29 16.28 1.44
C PRO A 145 -35.93 16.74 2.76
N THR A 146 -35.52 16.26 3.93
CA THR A 146 -36.27 16.49 5.19
C THR A 146 -35.89 17.71 6.02
N ASN A 147 -34.94 18.55 5.58
CA ASN A 147 -34.60 19.78 6.31
C ASN A 147 -35.10 21.01 5.54
N GLU A 148 -36.40 21.07 5.28
CA GLU A 148 -37.07 22.30 4.88
C GLU A 148 -36.96 23.32 6.03
N ILE A 149 -35.95 24.20 5.96
CA ILE A 149 -35.83 25.33 6.88
C ILE A 149 -36.92 26.32 6.50
N LYS A 150 -38.08 26.20 7.15
CA LYS A 150 -39.20 27.13 7.00
C LYS A 150 -38.93 28.37 7.85
N TRP A 151 -38.57 29.47 7.21
CA TRP A 151 -38.46 30.78 7.86
C TRP A 151 -39.86 31.39 8.04
N GLU A 152 -40.33 31.52 9.28
CA GLU A 152 -41.54 32.29 9.58
C GLU A 152 -41.17 33.69 10.06
N ARG A 153 -41.75 34.71 9.42
CA ARG A 153 -41.55 36.13 9.76
C ARG A 153 -42.40 36.47 10.97
N VAL A 154 -41.78 36.77 12.11
CA VAL A 154 -42.45 37.30 13.31
C VAL A 154 -41.91 38.71 13.58
N GLY A 155 -42.53 39.73 12.98
CA GLY A 155 -42.11 41.14 13.11
C GLY A 155 -40.84 41.53 12.34
N GLU A 156 -40.08 42.53 12.83
CA GLU A 156 -38.84 43.05 12.20
C GLU A 156 -37.56 42.27 12.57
N LYS A 157 -37.67 41.14 13.27
CA LYS A 157 -36.50 40.35 13.69
C LYS A 157 -36.67 38.89 13.29
N TYR A 158 -35.64 38.32 12.68
CA TYR A 158 -35.59 36.90 12.33
C TYR A 158 -35.12 36.09 13.55
N LEU A 159 -35.93 35.13 13.99
CA LEU A 159 -35.62 34.21 15.10
C LEU A 159 -35.41 32.80 14.55
N PHE A 160 -34.28 32.19 14.88
CA PHE A 160 -33.93 30.82 14.51
C PHE A 160 -34.58 29.84 15.49
N LYS A 161 -35.43 28.93 15.01
CA LYS A 161 -36.07 27.91 15.84
C LYS A 161 -35.56 26.53 15.42
N THR A 162 -34.60 25.97 16.15
CA THR A 162 -34.24 24.56 16.01
C THR A 162 -35.36 23.72 16.63
N LEU A 163 -36.04 22.90 15.83
CA LEU A 163 -36.92 21.84 16.35
C LEU A 163 -36.04 20.78 17.03
N ASN A 164 -35.73 21.01 18.31
CA ASN A 164 -35.07 20.02 19.14
C ASN A 164 -36.03 18.86 19.41
N TYR A 165 -35.68 17.69 18.90
CA TYR A 165 -36.22 16.40 19.30
C TYR A 165 -35.96 16.24 20.81
N SER A 166 -37.02 16.34 21.60
CA SER A 166 -36.98 16.25 23.05
C SER A 166 -36.70 14.82 23.53
N GLY A 167 -35.43 14.48 23.71
CA GLY A 167 -34.99 13.39 24.58
C GLY A 167 -34.99 13.88 26.04
N LEU A 168 -36.01 13.52 26.80
CA LEU A 168 -36.11 13.73 28.25
C LEU A 168 -35.04 12.88 28.97
N ILE A 169 -34.06 13.54 29.59
CA ILE A 169 -33.21 12.93 30.63
C ILE A 169 -33.74 13.43 31.97
N PHE A 170 -34.30 12.51 32.76
CA PHE A 170 -34.64 12.73 34.16
C PHE A 170 -33.39 12.48 35.02
N PHE A 171 -33.07 13.42 35.91
CA PHE A 171 -32.12 13.23 37.02
C PHE A 171 -32.89 12.92 38.31
#